data_AF-A0A2H9MIL6-F1
#
_entry.id   AF-A0A2H9MIL6-F1
#
_cell.length_a   1.000
_cell.length_b   1.000
_cell.length_c   1.000
_cell.angle_alpha   90.00
_cell.angle_beta   90.00
_cell.angle_gamma   90.00
#
_symmetry.space_group_name_H-M   'P 1'
#
loop_
_entity.id
_entity.type
_entity.pdbx_description
1 polymer ?
#
loop_
_entity_poly.entity_id
_entity_poly.type
_entity_poly.pdbx_seq_one_letter_code
_entity_poly.pdbx_strand_id
1 'polypeptide(L)'
;MEVNKMNKMITLALVLALMPALMASVFAGNQFTIDVETGYTDPYPVEPGQNFLLSLQVNNKGTEKVDAAYIELDPVYPFTVLENARKSASDLGGGGKKI
;
A
#
# COMPACT_ATOMS: atom_id res chain seq x y z
N MET A 1 15.75 -57.50 -4.00
CA MET A 1 14.43 -56.81 -3.93
C MET A 1 14.42 -55.67 -2.90
N GLU A 2 15.17 -55.79 -1.78
CA GLU A 2 15.20 -54.76 -0.74
C GLU A 2 15.96 -53.48 -1.09
N VAL A 3 17.07 -53.55 -1.83
CA VAL A 3 17.86 -52.36 -2.22
C VAL A 3 17.04 -51.37 -3.04
N ASN A 4 16.17 -51.85 -3.93
CA ASN A 4 15.28 -51.01 -4.72
C ASN A 4 14.17 -50.36 -3.86
N LYS A 5 13.76 -51.02 -2.76
CA LYS A 5 12.81 -50.47 -1.79
C LYS A 5 13.47 -49.40 -0.91
N MET A 6 14.71 -49.63 -0.50
CA MET A 6 15.50 -48.69 0.30
C MET A 6 15.87 -47.43 -0.49
N ASN A 7 16.27 -47.57 -1.75
CA ASN A 7 16.56 -46.43 -2.63
C ASN A 7 15.31 -45.57 -2.86
N LYS A 8 14.13 -46.20 -3.04
CA LYS A 8 12.85 -45.47 -3.15
C LYS A 8 12.49 -44.72 -1.86
N MET A 9 12.76 -45.29 -0.69
CA MET A 9 12.54 -44.60 0.59
C MET A 9 13.48 -43.39 0.75
N ILE A 10 14.74 -43.53 0.35
CA ILE A 10 15.72 -42.43 0.39
C ILE A 10 15.29 -41.31 -0.57
N THR A 11 14.88 -41.65 -1.79
CA THR A 11 14.36 -40.65 -2.74
C THR A 11 13.10 -39.96 -2.22
N LEU A 12 12.18 -40.70 -1.60
CA LEU A 12 10.97 -40.13 -1.02
C LEU A 12 11.29 -39.18 0.14
N ALA A 13 12.22 -39.55 1.02
CA ALA A 13 12.66 -38.72 2.14
C ALA A 13 13.34 -37.42 1.66
N LEU A 14 14.15 -37.49 0.59
CA LEU A 14 14.77 -36.32 -0.03
C LEU A 14 13.73 -35.38 -0.64
N VAL A 15 12.74 -35.91 -1.37
CA VAL A 15 11.65 -35.09 -1.93
C VAL A 15 10.84 -34.43 -0.81
N LEU A 16 10.53 -35.14 0.26
CA LEU A 16 9.78 -34.61 1.39
C LEU A 16 10.56 -33.52 2.15
N ALA A 17 11.88 -33.67 2.28
CA ALA A 17 12.76 -32.69 2.92
C ALA A 17 12.96 -31.41 2.09
N LEU A 18 12.80 -31.47 0.76
CA LEU A 18 12.91 -30.32 -0.15
C LEU A 18 11.60 -29.53 -0.29
N MET A 19 10.45 -30.10 0.08
CA MET A 19 9.14 -29.42 -0.01
C MET A 19 9.00 -28.16 0.86
N PRO A 20 9.50 -28.08 2.11
CA PRO A 20 9.36 -26.89 2.96
C PRO A 20 10.06 -25.64 2.38
N ALA A 21 11.17 -25.81 1.66
CA ALA A 21 11.91 -24.71 1.05
C ALA A 21 11.15 -24.04 -0.11
N LEU A 22 10.22 -24.77 -0.75
CA LEU A 22 9.38 -24.26 -1.84
C LEU A 22 8.11 -23.55 -1.36
N MET A 23 7.72 -23.72 -0.09
CA MET A 23 6.49 -23.16 0.48
C MET A 23 6.69 -21.78 1.14
N ALA A 24 7.90 -21.24 1.15
CA ALA A 24 8.25 -19.99 1.84
C ALA A 24 7.71 -18.71 1.17
N SER A 25 6.98 -18.80 0.06
CA SER A 25 6.60 -17.62 -0.76
C SER A 25 5.14 -17.20 -0.71
N VAL A 26 4.28 -17.79 0.14
CA VAL A 26 2.81 -17.58 0.04
C VAL A 26 2.21 -16.73 1.18
N PHE A 27 3.02 -15.89 1.83
CA PHE A 27 2.50 -14.92 2.81
C PHE A 27 2.98 -13.49 2.56
N ALA A 28 2.98 -13.06 1.28
CA ALA A 28 2.72 -11.64 1.02
C ALA A 28 1.22 -11.42 1.25
N GLY A 29 0.81 -11.30 2.52
CA GLY A 29 -0.56 -10.96 2.84
C GLY A 29 -0.93 -9.67 2.11
N ASN A 30 -2.15 -9.59 1.56
CA ASN A 30 -2.67 -8.40 0.88
C ASN A 30 -2.47 -7.17 1.77
N GLN A 31 -1.39 -6.42 1.51
CA GLN A 31 -1.05 -5.22 2.24
C GLN A 31 -1.60 -4.05 1.45
N PHE A 32 -2.56 -3.36 2.06
CA PHE A 32 -2.99 -2.04 1.66
C PHE A 32 -2.36 -1.07 2.64
N THR A 33 -1.53 -0.16 2.14
CA THR A 33 -0.88 0.85 2.97
C THR A 33 -0.97 2.17 2.23
N ILE A 34 -1.82 3.06 2.72
CA ILE A 34 -1.98 4.40 2.16
C ILE A 34 -1.16 5.37 2.99
N ASP A 35 -0.37 6.16 2.30
CA ASP A 35 0.48 7.21 2.83
C ASP A 35 0.07 8.53 2.17
N VAL A 36 -0.11 9.58 2.96
CA VAL A 36 -0.59 10.89 2.49
C VAL A 36 0.41 11.94 2.90
N GLU A 37 0.93 12.67 1.92
CA GLU A 37 1.92 13.72 2.12
C GLU A 37 1.43 15.04 1.49
N THR A 38 1.93 16.16 2.01
CA THR A 38 1.71 17.46 1.38
C THR A 38 2.47 17.52 0.06
N GLY A 39 1.77 17.75 -1.04
CA GLY A 39 2.38 17.99 -2.35
C GLY A 39 2.92 19.41 -2.46
N TYR A 40 2.03 20.40 -2.38
CA TYR A 40 2.40 21.83 -2.39
C TYR A 40 1.30 22.68 -1.76
N THR A 41 1.64 23.93 -1.46
CA THR A 41 0.65 24.99 -1.19
C THR A 41 0.83 26.15 -2.16
N ASP A 42 -0.26 26.85 -2.47
CA ASP A 42 -0.23 28.05 -3.31
C ASP A 42 -1.15 29.14 -2.71
N PRO A 43 -0.62 30.27 -2.22
CA PRO A 43 0.79 30.68 -2.28
C PRO A 43 1.70 29.89 -1.33
N TYR A 44 3.02 30.00 -1.56
CA TYR A 44 4.07 29.52 -0.67
C TYR A 44 5.07 30.65 -0.39
N PRO A 45 5.32 31.04 0.88
CA PRO A 45 4.74 30.48 2.10
C PRO A 45 3.26 30.88 2.29
N VAL A 46 2.52 30.07 3.08
CA VAL A 46 1.15 30.41 3.49
C VAL A 46 1.22 31.47 4.58
N GLU A 47 0.53 32.60 4.37
CA GLU A 47 0.44 33.68 5.35
C GLU A 47 -0.95 33.72 6.03
N PRO A 48 -1.03 34.12 7.31
CA PRO A 48 -2.31 34.27 8.00
C PRO A 48 -3.25 35.27 7.30
N GLY A 49 -4.55 34.93 7.27
CA GLY A 49 -5.59 35.80 6.71
C GLY A 49 -5.74 35.71 5.19
N GLN A 50 -4.98 34.84 4.52
CA GLN A 50 -5.08 34.59 3.09
C GLN A 50 -5.63 33.19 2.81
N ASN A 51 -6.32 33.06 1.68
CA ASN A 51 -6.72 31.75 1.16
C ASN A 51 -5.52 31.10 0.46
N PHE A 52 -5.40 29.79 0.59
CA PHE A 52 -4.38 29.03 -0.12
C PHE A 52 -4.96 27.71 -0.63
N LEU A 53 -4.35 27.19 -1.69
CA LEU A 53 -4.59 25.84 -2.19
C LEU A 53 -3.68 24.87 -1.46
N LEU A 54 -4.23 23.75 -0.98
CA LEU A 54 -3.49 22.61 -0.45
C LEU A 54 -3.58 21.46 -1.44
N SER A 55 -2.43 21.04 -1.98
CA SER A 55 -2.32 19.80 -2.74
C SER A 55 -1.82 18.68 -1.82
N LEU A 56 -2.48 17.53 -1.87
CA LEU A 56 -2.07 16.32 -1.17
C LEU A 56 -1.64 15.28 -2.19
N GLN A 57 -0.56 14.55 -1.90
CA GLN A 57 -0.17 13.38 -2.67
C GLN A 57 -0.54 12.13 -1.88
N VAL A 58 -1.31 11.24 -2.52
CA VAL A 58 -1.76 9.96 -1.95
C VAL A 58 -0.97 8.84 -2.60
N ASN A 59 -0.28 8.06 -1.79
CA ASN A 59 0.59 6.98 -2.20
C ASN A 59 0.05 5.65 -1.67
N ASN A 60 -0.10 4.65 -2.55
CA ASN A 60 -0.32 3.27 -2.13
C ASN A 60 1.05 2.57 -2.02
N LYS A 61 1.55 2.41 -0.79
CA LYS A 61 2.78 1.67 -0.49
C LYS A 61 2.55 0.16 -0.41
N GLY A 62 1.29 -0.27 -0.46
CA GLY A 62 0.91 -1.67 -0.53
C GLY A 62 1.18 -2.30 -1.89
N THR A 63 1.02 -3.62 -1.96
CA THR A 63 1.17 -4.39 -3.21
C THR A 63 -0.16 -4.53 -3.96
N GLU A 64 -1.28 -4.30 -3.29
CA GLU A 64 -2.62 -4.50 -3.82
C GLU A 64 -3.29 -3.21 -4.28
N LYS A 65 -4.22 -3.32 -5.23
CA LYS A 65 -4.99 -2.17 -5.72
C LYS A 65 -6.02 -1.71 -4.68
N VAL A 66 -6.10 -0.40 -4.44
CA VAL A 66 -7.20 0.22 -3.71
C VAL A 66 -8.24 0.72 -4.69
N ASP A 67 -9.40 0.06 -4.72
CA ASP A 67 -10.49 0.42 -5.63
C ASP A 67 -11.17 1.72 -5.20
N ALA A 68 -11.51 1.84 -3.91
CA ALA A 68 -12.20 3.01 -3.37
C ALA A 68 -11.42 3.62 -2.21
N ALA A 69 -10.98 4.86 -2.38
CA ALA A 69 -10.38 5.66 -1.32
C ALA A 69 -10.89 7.10 -1.37
N TYR A 70 -11.10 7.68 -0.20
CA TYR A 70 -11.52 9.05 -0.03
C TYR A 70 -10.63 9.72 0.98
N ILE A 71 -10.20 10.95 0.68
CA ILE A 71 -9.48 11.81 1.60
C ILE A 71 -10.46 12.90 2.05
N GLU A 72 -10.58 13.08 3.35
CA GLU A 72 -11.40 14.11 3.98
C GLU A 72 -10.50 15.01 4.83
N LEU A 73 -10.59 16.31 4.60
CA LEU A 73 -9.91 17.33 5.38
C LEU A 73 -10.76 17.65 6.61
N ASP A 74 -10.20 17.42 7.78
CA ASP A 74 -10.76 17.85 9.06
C ASP A 74 -9.95 19.06 9.58
N PRO A 75 -10.36 20.30 9.26
CA PRO A 75 -9.59 21.48 9.61
C PRO A 75 -9.65 21.77 11.11
N VAL A 76 -8.49 22.01 11.70
CA VAL A 76 -8.37 22.53 13.07
C VAL A 76 -8.13 24.04 13.00
N TYR A 77 -8.72 24.80 13.94
CA TYR A 77 -8.47 26.24 14.07
C TYR A 77 -6.96 26.55 14.04
N PRO A 78 -6.49 27.55 13.27
CA PRO A 78 -7.26 28.62 12.60
C PRO A 78 -7.72 28.31 11.17
N PHE A 79 -7.61 27.06 10.69
CA PHE A 79 -7.97 26.72 9.32
C PHE A 79 -9.47 26.51 9.14
N THR A 80 -9.95 26.75 7.92
CA THR A 80 -11.31 26.42 7.48
C THR A 80 -11.25 26.00 6.03
N VAL A 81 -12.00 24.95 5.67
CA VAL A 81 -12.11 24.50 4.29
C VAL A 81 -13.16 25.36 3.58
N LEU A 82 -12.77 25.98 2.47
CA LEU A 82 -13.65 26.83 1.68
C LEU A 82 -14.46 26.03 0.65
N GLU A 83 -13.88 24.95 0.13
CA GLU A 83 -14.48 24.12 -0.91
C GLU A 83 -14.22 22.64 -0.65
N ASN A 84 -15.28 21.83 -0.77
CA ASN A 84 -15.24 20.36 -0.84
C ASN A 84 -14.13 19.69 0.00
N ALA A 85 -14.38 19.49 1.29
CA ALA A 85 -13.44 18.84 2.20
C ALA A 85 -13.10 17.39 1.83
N ARG A 86 -13.91 16.74 0.99
CA ARG A 86 -13.74 15.34 0.60
C ARG A 86 -13.43 15.18 -0.89
N LYS A 87 -12.37 14.43 -1.20
CA LYS A 87 -11.95 14.08 -2.58
C LYS A 87 -11.69 12.58 -2.73
N SER A 88 -11.89 12.07 -3.94
CA SER A 88 -11.65 10.65 -4.27
C SER A 88 -10.20 10.41 -4.69
N ALA A 89 -9.55 9.46 -4.02
CA ALA A 89 -8.24 8.91 -4.36
C ALA A 89 -8.34 7.44 -4.81
N SER A 90 -9.48 7.10 -5.41
CA SER A 90 -9.82 5.76 -5.90
C SER A 90 -8.97 5.31 -7.09
N ASP A 91 -9.03 4.01 -7.38
CA ASP A 91 -8.30 3.31 -8.44
C ASP A 91 -6.77 3.44 -8.35
N LEU A 92 -6.23 3.22 -7.15
CA LEU A 92 -4.80 3.33 -6.87
C LEU A 92 -4.15 1.95 -6.82
N GLY A 93 -3.45 1.57 -7.90
CA GLY A 93 -2.68 0.31 -7.96
C GLY A 93 -1.63 0.20 -6.84
N GLY A 94 -1.16 -1.02 -6.56
CA GLY A 94 -0.04 -1.24 -5.64
C GLY A 94 1.21 -0.49 -6.10
N GLY A 95 1.87 0.26 -5.19
CA GLY A 95 2.95 1.19 -5.53
C GLY A 95 2.51 2.48 -6.24
N GLY A 96 1.21 2.65 -6.50
CA GLY A 96 0.65 3.78 -7.25
C GLY A 96 0.63 5.10 -6.48
N LYS A 97 0.52 6.22 -7.23
CA LYS A 97 0.49 7.58 -6.69
C LYS A 97 -0.58 8.43 -7.38
N LYS A 98 -1.18 9.36 -6.64
CA LYS A 98 -2.13 10.35 -7.14
C LYS A 98 -1.92 11.70 -6.44
N ILE A 99 -2.14 12.79 -7.17
CA ILE A 99 -2.08 14.18 -6.69
C ILE A 99 -3.48 14.78 -6.85
#